data_AF-A0A813BPQ8-F1
#
_entry.id   AF-A0A813BPQ8-F1
#
_cell.length_a   1.000
_cell.length_b   1.000
_cell.length_c   1.000
_cell.angle_alpha   90.00
_cell.angle_beta   90.00
_cell.angle_gamma   90.00
#
_symmetry.space_group_name_H-M   'P 1'
#
loop_
_entity.id
_entity.type
_entity.pdbx_description
1 polymer ?
#
loop_
_entity_poly.entity_id
_entity_poly.type
_entity_poly.pdbx_seq_one_letter_code
_entity_poly.pdbx_strand_id
1 'polypeptide(L)'
;MEKNFVYASELLQHSVCFAISVLLYTDGTRMIRIGGTLVYVVHASVAHRFVKMSAVHIKAYLAVLFIIGATETLETRHMDPSDVAVMQTLNAVFRVGMVVLHMDPHIHAVGQMVMSGCDILIKILMHGFTPGVVAYVWVEVFVATGTVILSISLEYYMRETLAAQFRSQDAETMVAGFRRMLRGICDGEVLLDGQLRIKGPCGCINQILSSHGDFEGKAFPALLMDCEEEHARFRDFIATSCKLCACPDMQGSMPPCLSASLQGEQSTRVGVDLFHVSLSNLFGSGEDYHLLALRQDKGGKRLKLRNSGLRGLACLGCWG
;
A
#
# COMPACT_ATOMS: atom_id res chain seq x y z
N MET A 1 -4.75 -3.88 -10.30
CA MET A 1 -5.50 -3.61 -11.55
C MET A 1 -6.90 -4.23 -11.51
N GLU A 2 -7.05 -5.55 -11.39
CA GLU A 2 -8.36 -6.22 -11.45
C GLU A 2 -9.35 -5.79 -10.34
N LYS A 3 -8.91 -5.76 -9.07
CA LYS A 3 -9.76 -5.29 -7.96
C LYS A 3 -10.20 -3.83 -8.14
N ASN A 4 -9.29 -2.95 -8.54
CA ASN A 4 -9.58 -1.54 -8.79
C ASN A 4 -10.60 -1.38 -9.93
N PHE A 5 -10.48 -2.20 -10.98
CA PHE A 5 -11.44 -2.20 -12.09
C PHE A 5 -12.85 -2.62 -11.63
N VAL A 6 -12.96 -3.60 -10.73
CA VAL A 6 -14.25 -4.01 -10.15
C VAL A 6 -14.87 -2.86 -9.34
N TYR A 7 -14.11 -2.23 -8.44
CA TYR A 7 -14.59 -1.06 -7.68
C TYR A 7 -14.97 0.12 -8.58
N ALA A 8 -14.16 0.40 -9.60
CA ALA A 8 -14.48 1.41 -10.59
C ALA A 8 -15.78 1.09 -11.33
N SER A 9 -16.01 -0.19 -11.66
CA SER A 9 -17.21 -0.66 -12.35
C SER A 9 -18.48 -0.51 -11.51
N GLU A 10 -18.40 -0.73 -10.19
CA GLU A 10 -19.52 -0.52 -9.26
C GLU A 10 -20.02 0.92 -9.26
N LEU A 11 -19.12 1.89 -9.37
CA LEU A 11 -19.46 3.32 -9.47
C LEU A 11 -19.88 3.71 -10.90
N LEU A 12 -19.09 3.29 -11.90
CA LEU A 12 -19.26 3.67 -13.30
C LEU A 12 -20.61 3.25 -13.88
N GLN A 13 -21.13 2.07 -13.51
CA GLN A 13 -22.43 1.62 -14.01
C GLN A 13 -23.56 2.62 -13.70
N HIS A 14 -23.51 3.29 -12.54
CA HIS A 14 -24.52 4.27 -12.15
C HIS A 14 -24.32 5.60 -12.89
N SER A 15 -23.07 6.07 -12.96
CA SER A 15 -22.73 7.30 -13.69
C SER A 15 -23.06 7.20 -15.18
N VAL A 16 -22.74 6.07 -15.81
CA VAL A 16 -23.00 5.82 -17.23
C VAL A 16 -24.51 5.67 -17.48
N CYS A 17 -25.25 4.98 -16.61
CA CYS A 17 -26.71 4.88 -16.72
C CYS A 17 -27.39 6.26 -16.68
N PHE A 18 -26.94 7.13 -15.78
CA PHE A 18 -27.41 8.51 -15.71
C PHE A 18 -27.05 9.30 -16.98
N ALA A 19 -25.79 9.22 -17.44
CA ALA A 19 -25.33 9.90 -18.65
C ALA A 19 -26.11 9.49 -19.90
N ILE A 20 -26.35 8.19 -20.10
CA ILE A 20 -27.16 7.68 -21.22
C ILE A 20 -28.58 8.25 -21.14
N SER A 21 -29.18 8.28 -19.95
CA SER A 21 -30.54 8.78 -19.76
C SER A 21 -30.68 10.25 -20.17
N VAL A 22 -29.65 11.06 -19.90
CA VAL A 22 -29.59 12.47 -20.35
C VAL A 22 -29.40 12.55 -21.87
N LEU A 23 -28.53 11.71 -22.43
CA LEU A 23 -28.23 11.68 -23.87
C LEU A 23 -29.36 11.13 -24.75
N LEU A 24 -30.36 10.46 -24.16
CA LEU A 24 -31.56 10.03 -24.90
C LEU A 24 -32.40 11.21 -25.40
N TYR A 25 -32.25 12.39 -24.80
CA TYR A 25 -33.00 13.60 -25.14
C TYR A 25 -32.30 14.50 -26.17
N THR A 26 -31.08 14.17 -26.60
CA THR A 26 -30.33 14.94 -27.60
C THR A 26 -30.33 14.26 -28.96
N ASP A 27 -30.71 15.02 -29.99
CA ASP A 27 -30.61 14.57 -31.38
C ASP A 27 -29.13 14.54 -31.82
N GLY A 28 -28.78 13.60 -32.72
CA GLY A 28 -27.42 13.49 -33.27
C GLY A 28 -26.39 12.69 -32.46
N THR A 29 -26.74 12.11 -31.30
CA THR A 29 -25.80 11.38 -30.41
C THR A 29 -25.86 9.85 -30.56
N ARG A 30 -26.01 9.32 -31.78
CA ARG A 30 -26.29 7.88 -31.98
C ARG A 30 -25.13 6.99 -31.54
N MET A 31 -23.90 7.28 -31.97
CA MET A 31 -22.75 6.44 -31.60
C MET A 31 -22.44 6.54 -30.11
N ILE A 32 -22.61 7.72 -29.52
CA ILE A 32 -22.39 7.94 -28.08
C ILE A 32 -23.37 7.13 -27.24
N ARG A 33 -24.65 7.06 -27.66
CA ARG A 33 -25.64 6.20 -26.98
C ARG A 33 -25.28 4.73 -27.07
N ILE A 34 -24.84 4.26 -28.23
CA ILE A 34 -24.41 2.86 -28.43
C ILE A 34 -23.16 2.57 -27.60
N GLY A 35 -22.14 3.43 -27.68
CA GLY A 35 -20.90 3.33 -26.92
C GLY A 35 -21.15 3.35 -25.41
N GLY A 36 -21.93 4.32 -24.92
CA GLY A 36 -22.35 4.40 -23.53
C GLY A 36 -23.10 3.15 -23.07
N THR A 37 -24.04 2.63 -23.87
CA THR A 37 -24.78 1.40 -23.54
C THR A 37 -23.84 0.20 -23.45
N LEU A 38 -22.87 0.08 -24.37
CA LEU A 38 -21.87 -0.98 -24.32
C LEU A 38 -21.00 -0.89 -23.06
N VAL A 39 -20.51 0.32 -22.73
CA VAL A 39 -19.77 0.61 -21.50
C VAL A 39 -20.58 0.22 -20.27
N TYR A 40 -21.86 0.61 -20.22
CA TYR A 40 -22.77 0.25 -19.13
C TYR A 40 -22.90 -1.26 -18.98
N VAL A 41 -23.18 -1.99 -20.07
CA VAL A 41 -23.34 -3.46 -20.03
C VAL A 41 -22.08 -4.13 -19.52
N VAL A 42 -20.90 -3.70 -19.97
CA VAL A 42 -19.62 -4.26 -19.51
C VAL A 42 -19.41 -4.00 -18.02
N HIS A 43 -19.55 -2.74 -17.56
CA HIS A 43 -19.34 -2.41 -16.15
C HIS A 43 -20.39 -3.04 -15.23
N ALA A 44 -21.66 -3.10 -15.64
CA ALA A 44 -22.70 -3.79 -14.88
C ALA A 44 -22.42 -5.30 -14.79
N SER A 45 -21.98 -5.92 -15.89
CA SER A 45 -21.64 -7.35 -15.90
C SER A 45 -20.46 -7.66 -14.97
N VAL A 46 -19.49 -6.77 -14.87
CA VAL A 46 -18.34 -6.92 -13.97
C VAL A 46 -18.72 -6.63 -12.52
N ALA A 47 -19.51 -5.59 -12.26
CA ALA A 47 -19.99 -5.24 -10.92
C ALA A 47 -20.85 -6.35 -10.31
N HIS A 48 -21.75 -6.94 -11.10
CA HIS A 48 -22.57 -8.09 -10.70
C HIS A 48 -21.81 -9.44 -10.74
N ARG A 49 -20.51 -9.42 -11.02
CA ARG A 49 -19.61 -10.59 -11.05
C ARG A 49 -19.99 -11.67 -12.07
N PHE A 50 -20.74 -11.32 -13.11
CA PHE A 50 -21.02 -12.22 -14.23
C PHE A 50 -19.77 -12.45 -15.09
N VAL A 51 -18.89 -11.44 -15.19
CA VAL A 51 -17.66 -11.51 -15.99
C VAL A 51 -16.46 -11.23 -15.10
N LYS A 52 -15.47 -12.12 -15.11
CA LYS A 52 -14.17 -11.90 -14.48
C LYS A 52 -13.21 -11.28 -15.50
N MET A 53 -12.80 -10.04 -15.25
CA MET A 53 -11.84 -9.34 -16.10
C MET A 53 -10.41 -9.69 -15.72
N SER A 54 -9.63 -10.21 -16.68
CA SER A 54 -8.18 -10.38 -16.54
C SER A 54 -7.47 -9.09 -16.95
N ALA A 55 -6.21 -8.92 -16.55
CA ALA A 55 -5.41 -7.77 -16.99
C ALA A 55 -5.37 -7.60 -18.53
N VAL A 56 -5.30 -8.69 -19.30
CA VAL A 56 -5.31 -8.63 -20.78
C VAL A 56 -6.66 -8.14 -21.30
N HIS A 57 -7.77 -8.62 -20.73
CA HIS A 57 -9.11 -8.18 -21.12
C HIS A 57 -9.34 -6.71 -20.79
N ILE A 58 -8.84 -6.22 -19.65
CA ILE A 58 -8.93 -4.79 -19.28
C ILE A 58 -8.18 -3.93 -20.30
N LYS A 59 -6.99 -4.34 -20.74
CA LYS A 59 -6.21 -3.60 -21.75
C LYS A 59 -6.91 -3.58 -23.11
N ALA A 60 -7.45 -4.71 -23.54
CA ALA A 60 -8.22 -4.79 -24.78
C ALA A 60 -9.48 -3.92 -24.72
N TYR A 61 -10.21 -3.97 -23.60
CA TYR A 61 -11.37 -3.11 -23.36
C TYR A 61 -11.01 -1.62 -23.40
N LEU A 62 -9.92 -1.23 -22.73
CA LEU A 62 -9.42 0.15 -22.75
C LEU A 62 -9.11 0.62 -24.18
N ALA A 63 -8.47 -0.22 -24.99
CA ALA A 63 -8.22 0.09 -26.41
C ALA A 63 -9.53 0.27 -27.21
N VAL A 64 -10.54 -0.59 -26.97
CA VAL A 64 -11.87 -0.45 -27.59
C VAL A 64 -12.53 0.87 -27.19
N LEU A 65 -12.43 1.29 -25.93
CA LEU A 65 -12.97 2.57 -25.49
C LEU A 65 -12.32 3.77 -26.17
N PHE A 66 -11.01 3.73 -26.41
CA PHE A 66 -10.33 4.76 -27.21
C PHE A 66 -10.80 4.78 -28.67
N ILE A 67 -11.07 3.62 -29.26
CA ILE A 67 -11.64 3.53 -30.61
C ILE A 67 -13.05 4.14 -30.64
N ILE A 68 -13.89 3.81 -29.65
CA ILE A 68 -15.24 4.38 -29.53
C ILE A 68 -15.15 5.91 -29.42
N GLY A 69 -14.33 6.44 -28.51
CA GLY A 69 -14.13 7.89 -28.37
C GLY A 69 -13.65 8.56 -29.66
N ALA A 70 -12.70 7.95 -30.37
CA ALA A 70 -12.25 8.47 -31.67
C ALA A 70 -13.36 8.45 -32.74
N THR A 71 -14.25 7.44 -32.73
CA THR A 71 -15.41 7.40 -33.64
C THR A 71 -16.48 8.41 -33.27
N GLU A 72 -16.67 8.71 -31.99
CA GLU A 72 -17.60 9.76 -31.53
C GLU A 72 -17.18 11.14 -32.05
N THR A 73 -15.87 11.42 -32.13
CA THR A 73 -15.43 12.69 -32.73
C THR A 73 -15.83 12.81 -34.21
N LEU A 74 -15.96 11.71 -34.95
CA LEU A 74 -16.41 11.78 -36.35
C LEU A 74 -17.87 12.28 -36.45
N GLU A 75 -18.73 11.99 -35.47
CA GLU A 75 -20.12 12.45 -35.45
C GLU A 75 -20.23 13.97 -35.24
N THR A 76 -19.24 14.60 -34.59
CA THR A 76 -19.23 16.07 -34.37
C THR A 76 -19.26 16.88 -35.66
N ARG A 77 -18.94 16.27 -36.81
CA ARG A 77 -19.03 16.88 -38.14
C ARG A 77 -20.45 17.25 -38.53
N HIS A 78 -21.45 16.57 -37.97
CA HIS A 78 -22.86 16.74 -38.31
C HIS A 78 -23.65 17.51 -37.25
N MET A 79 -22.97 18.02 -36.21
CA MET A 79 -23.60 18.71 -35.08
C MET A 79 -23.59 20.23 -35.27
N ASP A 80 -24.58 20.88 -34.67
CA ASP A 80 -24.65 22.33 -34.61
C ASP A 80 -23.51 22.90 -33.72
N PRO A 81 -23.05 24.13 -33.97
CA PRO A 81 -21.90 24.70 -33.26
C PRO A 81 -22.04 24.78 -31.73
N SER A 82 -23.27 24.95 -31.22
CA SER A 82 -23.55 24.93 -29.78
C SER A 82 -23.28 23.55 -29.15
N ASP A 83 -23.61 22.49 -29.89
CA ASP A 83 -23.53 21.12 -29.42
C ASP A 83 -22.10 20.59 -29.50
N VAL A 84 -21.30 21.12 -30.43
CA VAL A 84 -19.87 20.83 -30.55
C VAL A 84 -19.11 21.19 -29.26
N ALA A 85 -19.41 22.34 -28.64
CA ALA A 85 -18.73 22.75 -27.39
C ALA A 85 -19.07 21.82 -26.21
N VAL A 86 -20.34 21.40 -26.12
CA VAL A 86 -20.79 20.40 -25.15
C VAL A 86 -20.08 19.07 -25.38
N MET A 87 -19.98 18.64 -26.65
CA MET A 87 -19.32 17.38 -27.00
C MET A 87 -17.82 17.39 -26.68
N GLN A 88 -17.14 18.50 -26.96
CA GLN A 88 -15.73 18.67 -26.61
C GLN A 88 -15.52 18.59 -25.09
N THR A 89 -16.44 19.17 -24.32
CA THR A 89 -16.41 19.09 -22.85
C THR A 89 -16.61 17.64 -22.37
N LEU A 90 -17.58 16.93 -22.94
CA LEU A 90 -17.82 15.50 -22.64
C LEU A 90 -16.60 14.63 -23.01
N ASN A 91 -15.98 14.87 -24.16
CA ASN A 91 -14.77 14.16 -24.58
C ASN A 91 -13.60 14.42 -23.62
N ALA A 92 -13.41 15.66 -23.17
CA ALA A 92 -12.39 15.99 -22.18
C ALA A 92 -12.64 15.29 -20.83
N VAL A 93 -13.89 15.28 -20.35
CA VAL A 93 -14.27 14.56 -19.12
C VAL A 93 -14.05 13.05 -19.29
N PHE A 94 -14.42 12.49 -20.44
CA PHE A 94 -14.19 11.08 -20.76
C PHE A 94 -12.69 10.76 -20.72
N ARG A 95 -11.85 11.54 -21.41
CA ARG A 95 -10.39 11.39 -21.42
C ARG A 95 -9.79 11.38 -20.02
N VAL A 96 -10.19 12.32 -19.16
CA VAL A 96 -9.70 12.40 -17.78
C VAL A 96 -10.23 11.23 -16.94
N GLY A 97 -11.51 10.90 -17.07
CA GLY A 97 -12.12 9.77 -16.37
C GLY A 97 -11.42 8.45 -16.71
N MET A 98 -11.10 8.23 -17.97
CA MET A 98 -10.37 7.06 -18.44
C MET A 98 -9.01 6.90 -17.77
N VAL A 99 -8.27 8.00 -17.61
CA VAL A 99 -6.98 8.04 -16.90
C VAL A 99 -7.13 7.74 -15.41
N VAL A 100 -8.14 8.31 -14.76
CA VAL A 100 -8.37 8.11 -13.31
C VAL A 100 -8.81 6.67 -13.01
N LEU A 101 -9.68 6.11 -13.84
CA LEU A 101 -10.32 4.82 -13.60
C LEU A 101 -9.44 3.64 -14.02
N HIS A 102 -8.56 3.84 -15.01
CA HIS A 102 -7.68 2.81 -15.54
C HIS A 102 -6.24 3.32 -15.48
N MET A 103 -5.38 2.74 -14.65
CA MET A 103 -3.98 3.18 -14.56
C MET A 103 -3.08 2.30 -15.44
N ASP A 104 -2.96 2.65 -16.72
CA ASP A 104 -1.95 2.10 -17.65
C ASP A 104 -1.44 3.24 -18.56
N PRO A 105 -0.30 3.88 -18.25
CA PRO A 105 0.16 5.07 -18.95
C PRO A 105 0.54 4.78 -20.40
N HIS A 106 0.93 3.55 -20.74
CA HIS A 106 1.32 3.20 -22.09
C HIS A 106 0.12 3.22 -23.02
N ILE A 107 -0.99 2.62 -22.59
CA ILE A 107 -2.23 2.62 -23.37
C ILE A 107 -2.81 4.03 -23.43
N HIS A 108 -2.76 4.79 -22.33
CA HIS A 108 -3.22 6.17 -22.33
C HIS A 108 -2.40 7.06 -23.24
N ALA A 109 -1.07 6.98 -23.24
CA ALA A 109 -0.24 7.77 -24.14
C ALA A 109 -0.59 7.52 -25.60
N VAL A 110 -0.68 6.26 -26.02
CA VAL A 110 -1.06 5.93 -27.41
C VAL A 110 -2.50 6.35 -27.71
N GLY A 111 -3.45 6.05 -26.81
CA GLY A 111 -4.86 6.35 -26.98
C GLY A 111 -5.15 7.86 -27.09
N GLN A 112 -4.54 8.68 -26.24
CA GLN A 112 -4.68 10.13 -26.28
C GLN A 112 -4.11 10.73 -27.56
N MET A 113 -2.94 10.24 -28.03
CA MET A 113 -2.36 10.68 -29.29
C MET A 113 -3.24 10.34 -30.50
N VAL A 114 -3.83 9.14 -30.51
CA VAL A 114 -4.77 8.73 -31.57
C VAL A 114 -6.04 9.59 -31.55
N MET A 115 -6.65 9.80 -30.38
CA MET A 115 -7.86 10.63 -30.28
C MET A 115 -7.59 12.09 -30.65
N SER A 116 -6.56 12.74 -30.10
CA SER A 116 -6.20 14.11 -30.49
C SER A 116 -5.82 14.21 -31.97
N GLY A 117 -5.14 13.21 -32.53
CA GLY A 117 -4.84 13.14 -33.96
C GLY A 117 -6.11 13.09 -34.82
N CYS A 118 -7.08 12.26 -34.43
CA CYS A 118 -8.39 12.18 -35.09
C CYS A 118 -9.14 13.52 -34.99
N ASP A 119 -9.20 14.14 -33.81
CA ASP A 119 -9.90 15.41 -33.58
C ASP A 119 -9.31 16.54 -34.41
N ILE A 120 -7.98 16.66 -34.44
CA ILE A 120 -7.26 17.63 -35.27
C ILE A 120 -7.53 17.39 -36.75
N LEU A 121 -7.41 16.15 -37.21
CA LEU A 121 -7.64 15.78 -38.62
C LEU A 121 -9.06 16.12 -39.05
N ILE A 122 -10.05 15.80 -38.22
CA ILE A 122 -11.47 16.14 -38.47
C ILE A 122 -11.63 17.66 -38.56
N LYS A 123 -11.04 18.42 -37.64
CA LYS A 123 -11.17 19.88 -37.63
C LYS A 123 -10.54 20.52 -38.87
N ILE A 124 -9.37 20.05 -39.28
CA ILE A 124 -8.68 20.48 -40.52
C ILE A 124 -9.54 20.14 -41.74
N LEU A 125 -10.11 18.94 -41.82
CA LEU A 125 -10.96 18.54 -42.95
C LEU A 125 -12.23 19.39 -43.06
N MET A 126 -12.82 19.82 -41.94
CA MET A 126 -14.06 20.60 -41.92
C MET A 126 -13.85 22.10 -42.17
N HIS A 127 -12.75 22.69 -41.68
CA HIS A 127 -12.57 24.15 -41.68
C HIS A 127 -11.32 24.62 -42.46
N GLY A 128 -10.50 23.69 -42.96
CA GLY A 128 -9.21 24.00 -43.56
C GLY A 128 -8.17 24.52 -42.56
N PHE A 129 -7.04 25.01 -43.06
CA PHE A 129 -5.99 25.63 -42.25
C PHE A 129 -6.31 27.10 -41.97
N THR A 130 -7.12 27.34 -40.94
CA THR A 130 -7.41 28.68 -40.43
C THR A 130 -6.66 28.95 -39.12
N PRO A 131 -6.43 30.22 -38.74
CA PRO A 131 -5.81 30.55 -37.45
C PRO A 131 -6.52 29.94 -36.24
N GLY A 132 -7.85 29.78 -36.31
CA GLY A 132 -8.63 29.11 -35.27
C GLY A 132 -8.30 27.62 -35.14
N VAL A 133 -8.02 26.93 -36.25
CA VAL A 133 -7.59 25.52 -36.23
C VAL A 133 -6.19 25.38 -35.63
N VAL A 134 -5.28 26.31 -35.93
CA VAL A 134 -3.95 26.34 -35.30
C VAL A 134 -4.05 26.51 -33.79
N ALA A 135 -4.89 27.43 -33.31
CA ALA A 135 -5.15 27.58 -31.88
C ALA A 135 -5.75 26.30 -31.26
N TYR A 136 -6.68 25.66 -31.95
CA TYR A 136 -7.27 24.39 -31.51
C TYR A 136 -6.23 23.25 -31.40
N VAL A 137 -5.30 23.14 -32.36
CA VAL A 137 -4.20 22.16 -32.30
C VAL A 137 -3.38 22.34 -31.03
N TRP A 138 -3.06 23.58 -30.64
CA TRP A 138 -2.35 23.84 -29.39
C TRP A 138 -3.13 23.41 -28.15
N VAL A 139 -4.44 23.65 -28.13
CA VAL A 139 -5.31 23.21 -27.03
C VAL A 139 -5.34 21.68 -26.95
N GLU A 140 -5.49 20.98 -28.07
CA GLU A 140 -5.48 19.51 -28.10
C GLU A 140 -4.14 18.92 -27.64
N VAL A 141 -3.02 19.49 -28.10
CA VAL A 141 -1.68 19.07 -27.65
C VAL A 141 -1.54 19.27 -26.14
N PHE A 142 -2.04 20.39 -25.60
CA PHE A 142 -2.02 20.65 -24.17
C PHE A 142 -2.87 19.64 -23.38
N VAL A 143 -4.08 19.33 -23.86
CA VAL A 143 -4.97 18.34 -23.24
C VAL A 143 -4.37 16.93 -23.28
N ALA A 144 -3.83 16.51 -24.42
CA ALA A 144 -3.16 15.22 -24.56
C ALA A 144 -1.94 15.11 -23.64
N THR A 145 -1.09 16.14 -23.61
CA THR A 145 0.09 16.16 -22.73
C THR A 145 -0.31 16.15 -21.26
N GLY A 146 -1.30 16.96 -20.86
CA GLY A 146 -1.80 17.03 -19.50
C GLY A 146 -2.39 15.71 -19.01
N THR A 147 -3.18 15.03 -19.84
CA THR A 147 -3.76 13.72 -19.50
C THR A 147 -2.69 12.63 -19.39
N VAL A 148 -1.66 12.64 -20.22
CA VAL A 148 -0.51 11.72 -20.12
C VAL A 148 0.30 11.96 -18.84
N ILE A 149 0.61 13.22 -18.52
CA ILE A 149 1.30 13.59 -17.27
C ILE A 149 0.48 13.15 -16.05
N LEU A 150 -0.84 13.39 -16.08
CA LEU A 150 -1.75 12.96 -15.02
C LEU A 150 -1.71 11.43 -14.86
N SER A 151 -1.73 10.67 -15.96
CA SER A 151 -1.66 9.21 -15.91
C SER A 151 -0.36 8.71 -15.29
N ILE A 152 0.78 9.29 -15.66
CA ILE A 152 2.09 8.93 -15.11
C ILE A 152 2.15 9.26 -13.61
N SER A 153 1.68 10.45 -13.24
CA SER A 153 1.67 10.93 -11.84
C SER A 153 0.81 10.05 -10.94
N LEU A 154 -0.39 9.67 -11.41
CA LEU A 154 -1.30 8.79 -10.68
C LEU A 154 -0.71 7.40 -10.49
N GLU A 155 -0.08 6.84 -11.53
CA GLU A 155 0.58 5.54 -11.40
C GLU A 155 1.75 5.61 -10.41
N TYR A 156 2.58 6.64 -10.50
CA TYR A 156 3.70 6.86 -9.58
C TYR A 156 3.20 6.91 -8.13
N TYR A 157 2.20 7.75 -7.85
CA TYR A 157 1.61 7.89 -6.53
C TYR A 157 1.01 6.57 -6.00
N MET A 158 0.31 5.82 -6.86
CA MET A 158 -0.24 4.52 -6.49
C MET A 158 0.85 3.49 -6.18
N ARG A 159 1.93 3.44 -6.98
CA ARG A 159 3.05 2.52 -6.75
C ARG A 159 3.76 2.83 -5.44
N GLU A 160 4.00 4.11 -5.14
CA GLU A 160 4.60 4.52 -3.86
C GLU A 160 3.70 4.16 -2.68
N THR A 161 2.40 4.45 -2.77
CA THR A 161 1.43 4.14 -1.72
C THR A 161 1.35 2.62 -1.48
N LEU A 162 1.30 1.82 -2.55
CA LEU A 162 1.32 0.36 -2.43
C LEU A 162 2.64 -0.13 -1.83
N ALA A 163 3.79 0.41 -2.25
CA ALA A 163 5.08 0.06 -1.67
C ALA A 163 5.14 0.39 -0.17
N ALA A 164 4.59 1.53 0.24
CA ALA A 164 4.48 1.91 1.65
C ALA A 164 3.55 0.95 2.41
N GLN A 165 2.39 0.60 1.85
CA GLN A 165 1.44 -0.34 2.46
C GLN A 165 1.99 -1.76 2.59
N PHE A 166 2.71 -2.26 1.59
CA PHE A 166 3.37 -3.55 1.66
C PHE A 166 4.44 -3.57 2.75
N ARG A 167 5.28 -2.52 2.82
CA ARG A 167 6.28 -2.40 3.89
C ARG A 167 5.64 -2.38 5.28
N SER A 168 4.52 -1.68 5.46
CA SER A 168 3.82 -1.67 6.75
C SER A 168 3.17 -3.02 7.07
N GLN A 169 2.51 -3.66 6.09
CA GLN A 169 1.81 -4.93 6.29
C GLN A 169 2.80 -6.09 6.54
N ASP A 170 3.92 -6.12 5.83
CA ASP A 170 4.98 -7.11 6.04
C ASP A 170 5.60 -6.93 7.43
N ALA A 171 5.87 -5.68 7.84
CA ALA A 171 6.36 -5.36 9.18
C ALA A 171 5.39 -5.84 10.29
N GLU A 172 4.10 -5.56 10.15
CA GLU A 172 3.08 -6.01 11.10
C GLU A 172 2.96 -7.54 11.15
N THR A 173 2.99 -8.20 9.99
CA THR A 173 2.87 -9.65 9.88
C THR A 173 4.09 -10.34 10.48
N MET A 174 5.30 -9.82 10.23
CA MET A 174 6.52 -10.31 10.87
C MET A 174 6.45 -10.19 12.39
N VAL A 175 6.09 -9.00 12.91
CA VAL A 175 5.95 -8.78 14.36
C VAL A 175 4.88 -9.70 14.95
N ALA A 176 3.74 -9.86 14.28
CA ALA A 176 2.67 -10.75 14.73
C ALA A 176 3.11 -12.23 14.76
N GLY A 177 3.87 -12.67 13.75
CA GLY A 177 4.44 -14.02 13.69
C GLY A 177 5.43 -14.28 14.82
N PHE A 178 6.34 -13.34 15.08
CA PHE A 178 7.27 -13.41 16.20
C PHE A 178 6.55 -13.42 17.55
N ARG A 179 5.61 -12.51 17.77
CA ARG A 179 4.79 -12.47 18.99
C ARG A 179 4.04 -13.79 19.21
N ARG A 180 3.46 -14.37 18.16
CA ARG A 180 2.77 -15.67 18.24
C ARG A 180 3.72 -16.80 18.63
N MET A 181 4.96 -16.79 18.12
CA MET A 181 5.99 -17.75 18.50
C MET A 181 6.44 -17.56 19.96
N LEU A 182 6.64 -16.32 20.38
CA LEU A 182 7.12 -15.97 21.72
C LEU A 182 6.09 -16.26 22.81
N ARG A 183 4.79 -16.10 22.55
CA ARG A 183 3.72 -16.46 23.50
C ARG A 183 3.75 -17.92 23.97
N GLY A 184 4.38 -18.81 23.22
CA GLY A 184 4.55 -20.21 23.62
C GLY A 184 5.76 -20.48 24.54
N ILE A 185 6.70 -19.52 24.64
CA ILE A 185 8.04 -19.75 25.23
C ILE A 185 8.37 -18.70 26.33
N CYS A 186 7.86 -17.48 26.17
CA CYS A 186 8.11 -16.33 27.02
C CYS A 186 6.83 -15.92 27.76
N ASP A 187 6.99 -15.38 28.97
CA ASP A 187 5.89 -14.90 29.81
C ASP A 187 5.39 -13.52 29.37
N GLY A 188 6.18 -12.78 28.58
CA GLY A 188 5.81 -11.48 28.04
C GLY A 188 6.68 -11.03 26.88
N GLU A 189 6.23 -9.97 26.21
CA GLU A 189 6.92 -9.33 25.09
C GLU A 189 6.71 -7.81 25.14
N VAL A 190 7.74 -7.05 24.77
CA VAL A 190 7.76 -5.59 24.86
C VAL A 190 8.43 -5.05 23.60
N LEU A 191 7.75 -4.14 22.91
CA LEU A 191 8.32 -3.42 21.78
C LEU A 191 8.93 -2.12 22.28
N LEU A 192 10.15 -1.82 21.87
CA LEU A 192 10.85 -0.57 22.14
C LEU A 192 11.13 0.20 20.85
N ASP A 193 11.15 1.52 20.92
CA ASP A 193 11.66 2.39 19.86
C ASP A 193 13.20 2.48 19.87
N GLY A 194 13.77 3.26 18.93
CA GLY A 194 15.22 3.42 18.80
C GLY A 194 15.89 4.11 20.00
N GLN A 195 15.11 4.72 20.91
CA GLN A 195 15.58 5.25 22.19
C GLN A 195 15.38 4.26 23.35
N LEU A 196 15.00 3.01 23.04
CA LEU A 196 14.69 1.95 23.99
C LEU A 196 13.51 2.30 24.92
N ARG A 197 12.57 3.13 24.44
CA ARG A 197 11.33 3.44 25.15
C ARG A 197 10.22 2.49 24.73
N ILE A 198 9.39 2.10 25.69
CA ILE A 198 8.33 1.14 25.49
C ILE A 198 7.23 1.72 24.60
N LYS A 199 6.80 0.95 23.60
CA LYS A 199 5.72 1.28 22.66
C LYS A 199 4.59 0.27 22.77
N GLY A 200 3.37 0.77 22.98
CA GLY A 200 2.17 -0.03 23.06
C GLY A 200 1.84 -0.59 24.45
N PRO A 201 0.83 -1.48 24.54
CA PRO A 201 0.23 -1.88 25.80
C PRO A 201 1.17 -2.72 26.67
N CYS A 202 1.30 -2.34 27.94
CA CYS A 202 2.26 -2.90 28.90
C CYS A 202 1.69 -3.99 29.82
N GLY A 203 0.62 -4.67 29.40
CA GLY A 203 -0.10 -5.64 30.24
C GLY A 203 0.78 -6.80 30.74
N CYS A 204 1.70 -7.28 29.90
CA CYS A 204 2.65 -8.34 30.25
C CYS A 204 3.68 -7.87 31.28
N ILE A 205 4.22 -6.66 31.15
CA ILE A 205 5.17 -6.08 32.13
C ILE A 205 4.46 -5.93 33.48
N ASN A 206 3.24 -5.39 33.46
CA ASN A 206 2.42 -5.25 34.67
C ASN A 206 2.23 -6.58 35.38
N GLN A 207 1.96 -7.66 34.64
CA GLN A 207 1.84 -8.99 35.22
C GLN A 207 3.17 -9.50 35.81
N ILE A 208 4.28 -9.34 35.09
CA ILE A 208 5.61 -9.80 35.53
C ILE A 208 6.08 -9.04 36.78
N LEU A 209 5.88 -7.72 36.81
CA LEU A 209 6.28 -6.84 37.92
C LEU A 209 5.25 -6.77 39.04
N SER A 210 4.09 -7.44 38.87
CA SER A 210 2.93 -7.32 39.76
C SER A 210 2.54 -5.86 40.03
N SER A 211 2.61 -5.03 38.99
CA SER A 211 2.33 -3.59 39.06
C SER A 211 1.09 -3.23 38.23
N HIS A 212 0.48 -2.09 38.54
CA HIS A 212 -0.65 -1.52 37.78
C HIS A 212 -0.30 -0.21 37.06
N GLY A 213 0.97 -0.02 36.71
CA GLY A 213 1.46 1.22 36.11
C GLY A 213 1.25 1.29 34.59
N ASP A 214 1.16 2.50 34.06
CA ASP A 214 1.41 2.74 32.64
C ASP A 214 2.92 2.83 32.40
N PHE A 215 3.43 1.98 31.52
CA PHE A 215 4.83 1.97 31.13
C PHE A 215 5.06 2.48 29.70
N GLU A 216 4.00 2.84 28.98
CA GLU A 216 4.13 3.36 27.62
C GLU A 216 4.96 4.66 27.62
N GLY A 217 5.90 4.77 26.67
CA GLY A 217 6.82 5.91 26.54
C GLY A 217 7.97 5.96 27.55
N LYS A 218 7.98 5.09 28.57
CA LYS A 218 9.08 5.01 29.55
C LYS A 218 10.27 4.26 28.95
N ALA A 219 11.48 4.66 29.32
CA ALA A 219 12.69 3.95 28.95
C ALA A 219 12.73 2.58 29.64
N PHE A 220 12.84 1.49 28.88
CA PHE A 220 12.94 0.15 29.45
C PHE A 220 14.11 -0.02 30.42
N PRO A 221 15.31 0.56 30.20
CA PRO A 221 16.39 0.50 31.17
C PRO A 221 16.01 1.01 32.56
N ALA A 222 15.05 1.93 32.68
CA ALA A 222 14.60 2.44 33.98
C ALA A 222 13.79 1.40 34.80
N LEU A 223 13.43 0.26 34.19
CA LEU A 223 12.80 -0.87 34.89
C LEU A 223 13.82 -1.88 35.42
N LEU A 224 15.09 -1.78 35.00
CA LEU A 224 16.17 -2.60 35.55
C LEU A 224 16.47 -2.14 36.98
N MET A 225 17.12 -3.00 37.75
CA MET A 225 17.65 -2.59 39.05
C MET A 225 18.66 -1.46 38.89
N ASP A 226 18.54 -0.45 39.76
CA ASP A 226 19.39 0.75 39.78
C ASP A 226 20.83 0.43 40.18
N CYS A 227 21.56 -0.21 39.26
CA CYS A 227 22.96 -0.53 39.38
C CYS A 227 23.64 -0.37 38.03
N GLU A 228 24.69 0.45 37.98
CA GLU A 228 25.40 0.81 36.74
C GLU A 228 25.88 -0.41 35.95
N GLU A 229 26.30 -1.48 36.64
CA GLU A 229 26.72 -2.73 36.01
C GLU A 229 25.61 -3.40 35.19
N GLU A 230 24.36 -3.38 35.67
CA GLU A 230 23.24 -4.02 34.99
C GLU A 230 22.78 -3.18 33.79
N HIS A 231 22.75 -1.86 33.95
CA HIS A 231 22.49 -0.93 32.84
C HIS A 231 23.56 -1.05 31.75
N ALA A 232 24.83 -1.15 32.12
CA ALA A 232 25.93 -1.35 31.17
C ALA A 232 25.79 -2.68 30.42
N ARG A 233 25.56 -3.79 31.14
CA ARG A 233 25.30 -5.11 30.54
C ARG A 233 24.13 -5.10 29.57
N PHE A 234 23.04 -4.41 29.90
CA PHE A 234 21.88 -4.31 29.01
C PHE A 234 22.23 -3.54 27.73
N ARG A 235 22.92 -2.40 27.84
CA ARG A 235 23.37 -1.64 26.66
C ARG A 235 24.31 -2.46 25.77
N ASP A 236 25.27 -3.16 26.36
CA ASP A 236 26.20 -4.02 25.63
C ASP A 236 25.47 -5.18 24.95
N PHE A 237 24.46 -5.76 25.62
CA PHE A 237 23.61 -6.79 25.07
C PHE A 237 22.83 -6.31 23.84
N ILE A 238 22.18 -5.14 23.91
CA ILE A 238 21.46 -4.55 22.77
C ILE A 238 22.43 -4.23 21.62
N ALA A 239 23.57 -3.62 21.91
CA ALA A 239 24.56 -3.30 20.88
C ALA A 239 25.13 -4.55 20.18
N THR A 240 25.37 -5.61 20.94
CA THR A 240 25.91 -6.88 20.43
C THR A 240 24.88 -7.64 19.60
N SER A 241 23.63 -7.69 20.08
CA SER A 241 22.52 -8.36 19.39
C SER A 241 22.16 -7.66 18.08
N CYS A 242 22.15 -6.32 18.02
CA CYS A 242 21.98 -5.60 16.76
C CYS A 242 23.08 -5.95 15.73
N LYS A 243 24.35 -6.06 16.17
CA LYS A 243 25.45 -6.47 15.29
C LYS A 243 25.27 -7.91 14.76
N LEU A 244 24.77 -8.82 15.60
CA LEU A 244 24.49 -10.20 15.20
C LEU A 244 23.34 -10.29 14.20
N CYS A 245 22.28 -9.49 14.39
CA CYS A 245 21.14 -9.43 13.45
C CYS A 245 21.53 -8.86 12.08
N ALA A 246 22.55 -8.00 12.00
CA ALA A 246 23.03 -7.42 10.75
C ALA A 246 23.92 -8.36 9.91
N CYS A 247 24.35 -9.49 10.47
CA CYS A 247 25.22 -10.45 9.77
C CYS A 247 24.38 -11.59 9.16
N PRO A 248 24.27 -11.68 7.81
CA PRO A 248 23.47 -12.72 7.15
C PRO A 248 23.98 -14.15 7.40
N ASP A 249 25.28 -14.33 7.68
CA ASP A 249 25.89 -15.64 7.91
C ASP A 249 25.52 -16.31 9.25
N MET A 250 24.82 -15.61 10.15
CA MET A 250 24.48 -16.07 11.51
C MET A 250 23.02 -16.51 11.68
N GLN A 251 22.26 -16.66 10.58
CA GLN A 251 20.82 -16.95 10.54
C GLN A 251 20.35 -18.27 11.19
N GLY A 252 21.24 -19.07 11.77
CA GLY A 252 20.93 -20.29 12.53
C GLY A 252 21.38 -20.28 13.99
N SER A 253 21.91 -19.16 14.50
CA SER A 253 22.37 -19.06 15.89
C SER A 253 21.22 -18.77 16.87
N MET A 254 21.30 -19.32 18.09
CA MET A 254 20.29 -19.09 19.12
C MET A 254 20.23 -17.59 19.45
N PRO A 255 19.03 -16.98 19.57
CA PRO A 255 18.93 -15.56 19.87
C PRO A 255 19.66 -15.24 21.17
N PRO A 256 20.40 -14.11 21.21
CA PRO A 256 21.18 -13.74 22.37
C PRO A 256 20.24 -13.56 23.58
N CYS A 257 20.68 -14.07 24.73
CA CYS A 257 19.91 -14.09 25.97
C CYS A 257 20.68 -13.36 27.07
N LEU A 258 20.01 -12.44 27.78
CA LEU A 258 20.55 -11.74 28.94
C LEU A 258 19.67 -12.01 30.16
N SER A 259 20.21 -12.64 31.21
CA SER A 259 19.52 -12.72 32.49
C SER A 259 19.67 -11.40 33.25
N ALA A 260 18.57 -10.70 33.44
CA ALA A 260 18.47 -9.41 34.10
C ALA A 260 17.51 -9.46 35.29
N SER A 261 17.50 -8.41 36.10
CA SER A 261 16.63 -8.23 37.24
C SER A 261 15.86 -6.93 37.08
N LEU A 262 14.54 -7.07 37.02
CA LEU A 262 13.64 -5.93 36.98
C LEU A 262 13.24 -5.55 38.41
N GLN A 263 13.02 -4.25 38.60
CA GLN A 263 12.47 -3.71 39.84
C GLN A 263 10.94 -3.71 39.75
N GLY A 264 10.32 -4.62 40.50
CA GLY A 264 8.86 -4.69 40.66
C GLY A 264 8.33 -3.68 41.67
N GLU A 265 7.03 -3.74 41.92
CA GLU A 265 6.41 -2.91 42.96
C GLU A 265 7.01 -3.22 44.35
N GLN A 266 7.10 -2.21 45.21
CA GLN A 266 7.73 -2.30 46.54
C GLN A 266 9.21 -2.72 46.53
N SER A 267 9.94 -2.41 45.45
CA SER A 267 11.37 -2.78 45.28
C SER A 267 11.61 -4.29 45.32
N THR A 268 10.61 -5.08 44.95
CA THR A 268 10.77 -6.52 44.77
C THR A 268 11.64 -6.80 43.54
N ARG A 269 12.58 -7.73 43.65
CA ARG A 269 13.47 -8.10 42.54
C ARG A 269 12.84 -9.23 41.75
N VAL A 270 12.58 -9.01 40.46
CA VAL A 270 12.05 -10.03 39.54
C VAL A 270 13.14 -10.43 38.55
N GLY A 271 13.64 -11.67 38.65
CA GLY A 271 14.58 -12.20 37.68
C GLY A 271 13.89 -12.52 36.35
N VAL A 272 14.46 -12.07 35.24
CA VAL A 272 13.96 -12.34 33.89
C VAL A 272 15.10 -12.68 32.94
N ASP A 273 14.85 -13.61 32.03
CA ASP A 273 15.67 -13.79 30.83
C ASP A 273 15.11 -12.92 29.71
N LEU A 274 15.95 -12.05 29.17
CA LEU A 274 15.65 -11.16 28.07
C LEU A 274 16.20 -11.74 26.77
N PHE A 275 15.34 -11.88 25.78
CA PHE A 275 15.71 -12.18 24.41
C PHE A 275 15.48 -10.94 23.57
N HIS A 276 16.39 -10.63 22.66
CA HIS A 276 16.32 -9.43 21.84
C HIS A 276 16.36 -9.75 20.35
N VAL A 277 15.53 -9.03 19.60
CA VAL A 277 15.56 -8.96 18.13
C VAL A 277 15.51 -7.50 17.72
N SER A 278 16.46 -7.09 16.89
CA SER A 278 16.42 -5.79 16.21
C SER A 278 15.51 -5.88 14.99
N LEU A 279 14.60 -4.92 14.85
CA LEU A 279 13.65 -4.79 13.76
C LEU A 279 13.97 -3.49 13.03
N SER A 280 14.90 -3.57 12.06
CA SER A 280 15.23 -2.43 11.22
C SER A 280 14.14 -2.16 10.19
N ASN A 281 13.90 -0.88 9.90
CA ASN A 281 12.88 -0.41 8.94
C ASN A 281 11.44 -0.84 9.26
N LEU A 282 11.13 -1.16 10.52
CA LEU A 282 9.77 -1.48 10.93
C LEU A 282 8.87 -0.24 10.70
N PHE A 283 7.72 -0.41 10.04
CA PHE A 283 6.81 0.68 9.64
C PHE A 283 7.42 1.74 8.70
N GLY A 284 8.56 1.45 8.07
CA GLY A 284 9.22 2.40 7.17
C GLY A 284 9.81 3.62 7.86
N SER A 285 9.90 3.63 9.21
CA SER A 285 10.73 4.60 9.90
C SER A 285 12.19 4.33 9.59
N GLY A 286 12.99 5.39 9.41
CA GLY A 286 14.44 5.28 9.38
C GLY A 286 15.06 4.94 10.74
N GLU A 287 14.24 4.77 11.78
CA GLU A 287 14.63 4.38 13.12
C GLU A 287 14.46 2.87 13.33
N ASP A 288 15.36 2.27 14.11
CA ASP A 288 15.30 0.87 14.49
C ASP A 288 14.32 0.66 15.64
N TYR A 289 13.52 -0.40 15.55
CA TYR A 289 12.71 -0.89 16.67
C TYR A 289 13.39 -2.11 17.31
N HIS A 290 13.11 -2.33 18.58
CA HIS A 290 13.68 -3.45 19.34
C HIS A 290 12.55 -4.25 19.98
N LEU A 291 12.47 -5.54 19.67
CA LEU A 291 11.54 -6.45 20.34
C LEU A 291 12.28 -7.18 21.45
N LEU A 292 11.78 -7.06 22.69
CA LEU A 292 12.25 -7.80 23.84
C LEU A 292 11.22 -8.86 24.24
N ALA A 293 11.64 -10.11 24.30
CA ALA A 293 10.85 -11.17 24.92
C ALA A 293 11.37 -11.39 26.35
N LEU A 294 10.44 -11.51 27.29
CA LEU A 294 10.73 -11.69 28.71
C LEU A 294 10.26 -13.07 29.15
N ARG A 295 11.14 -13.81 29.80
CA ARG A 295 10.78 -15.04 30.51
C ARG A 295 11.13 -14.87 31.97
N GLN A 296 10.15 -14.98 32.86
CA GLN A 296 10.34 -14.87 34.29
C GLN A 296 11.11 -16.09 34.82
N ASP A 297 12.19 -15.84 35.55
CA ASP A 297 12.91 -16.90 36.27
C ASP A 297 12.09 -17.29 37.51
N LYS A 298 11.41 -18.44 37.46
CA LYS A 298 10.53 -18.92 38.55
C LYS A 298 11.30 -19.42 39.78
N GLY A 299 12.63 -19.31 39.81
CA GLY A 299 13.44 -19.55 40.99
C GLY A 299 13.63 -21.03 41.34
N GLY A 300 14.88 -21.41 41.57
CA GLY A 300 15.21 -22.61 42.35
C GLY A 300 15.99 -23.72 41.65
N LYS A 301 16.67 -23.47 40.53
CA LYS A 301 17.87 -24.19 40.09
C LYS A 301 18.39 -23.48 38.85
N ARG A 302 19.61 -22.94 38.93
CA ARG A 302 20.41 -22.64 37.73
C ARG A 302 20.62 -23.97 36.99
N LEU A 303 19.66 -24.34 36.15
CA LEU A 303 19.94 -25.21 35.03
C LEU A 303 20.91 -24.40 34.19
N LYS A 304 22.21 -24.70 34.35
CA LYS A 304 23.13 -24.63 33.23
C LYS A 304 22.39 -25.31 32.08
N LEU A 305 21.77 -24.53 31.21
CA LEU A 305 21.36 -24.95 29.88
C LEU A 305 22.65 -25.24 29.11
N ARG A 306 23.34 -26.31 29.54
CA ARG A 306 24.45 -26.92 28.83
C ARG A 306 23.81 -27.71 27.71
N ASN A 307 23.60 -27.03 26.60
CA ASN A 307 23.84 -27.56 25.26
C ASN A 307 23.07 -28.80 24.76
N SER A 308 21.98 -29.26 25.38
CA SER A 308 21.33 -30.53 24.97
C SER A 308 19.82 -30.51 24.68
N GLY A 309 19.12 -29.38 24.74
CA GLY A 309 17.64 -29.39 24.62
C GLY A 309 16.99 -28.69 23.42
N LEU A 310 17.64 -27.68 22.82
CA LEU A 310 17.00 -26.80 21.81
C LEU A 310 17.48 -27.03 20.38
N ARG A 311 18.13 -28.17 20.10
CA ARG A 311 18.50 -28.58 18.73
C ARG A 311 17.29 -28.85 17.82
N GLY A 312 16.08 -28.96 18.37
CA GLY A 312 14.87 -29.27 17.60
C GLY A 312 14.20 -28.09 16.88
N LEU A 313 14.60 -26.84 17.17
CA LEU A 313 13.94 -25.65 16.59
C LEU A 313 14.74 -24.98 15.46
N ALA A 314 15.94 -25.48 15.14
CA ALA A 314 16.77 -24.99 14.04
C ALA A 314 16.32 -25.47 12.63
N CYS A 315 15.13 -26.07 12.51
CA CYS A 315 14.61 -26.60 11.23
C CYS A 315 13.38 -25.86 10.67
N LEU A 316 13.15 -24.60 11.04
CA LEU A 316 12.13 -23.75 10.40
C LEU A 316 12.67 -22.77 9.36
N GLY A 317 13.96 -22.91 9.00
CA GLY A 317 14.56 -22.27 7.82
C GLY A 317 14.12 -22.93 6.51
N CYS A 318 12.84 -22.82 6.17
CA CYS A 318 12.30 -23.03 4.82
C CYS A 318 10.92 -22.36 4.74
N TRP A 319 10.90 -21.04 4.59
CA TRP A 319 9.76 -20.30 4.04
C TRP A 319 10.32 -19.40 2.94
N GLY A 320 10.37 -19.96 1.74
CA GLY A 320 10.33 -19.23 0.48
C GLY A 320 8.89 -19.08 0.01
#